data_AF-A0A2N1DQZ8-F1
#
_entry.id   AF-A0A2N1DQZ8-F1
#
_cell.length_a   1.000
_cell.length_b   1.000
_cell.length_c   1.000
_cell.angle_alpha   90.00
_cell.angle_beta   90.00
_cell.angle_gamma   90.00
#
_symmetry.space_group_name_H-M   'P 1'
#
loop_
_entity.id
_entity.type
_entity.pdbx_description
1 polymer ?
#
loop_
_entity_poly.entity_id
_entity_poly.type
_entity_poly.pdbx_seq_one_letter_code
_entity_poly.pdbx_strand_id
1 'polypeptide(L)'
;MKKAQQGFTLIELLIVIAIIGILAAVALPAYSDYISKANGSAALSELAGDKLTAETEYVINGTDPSTTYATTVDGVKVTLTSDIATDPKVIIWTCTTNGIAFKNCAFKI
;
A
#
# COMPACT_ATOMS: atom_id res chain seq x y z
N MET A 1 -41.38 -22.14 38.77
CA MET A 1 -41.63 -21.04 37.81
C MET A 1 -40.89 -21.37 36.53
N LYS A 2 -41.58 -21.62 35.41
CA LYS A 2 -40.92 -21.85 34.11
C LYS A 2 -40.46 -20.51 33.56
N LYS A 3 -39.15 -20.30 33.39
CA LYS A 3 -38.63 -19.16 32.64
C LYS A 3 -39.19 -19.25 31.22
N ALA A 4 -39.92 -18.22 30.78
CA ALA A 4 -40.30 -18.10 29.39
C ALA A 4 -39.01 -17.95 28.56
N GLN A 5 -38.78 -18.86 27.62
CA GLN A 5 -37.67 -18.77 26.70
C GLN A 5 -37.97 -17.61 25.74
N GLN A 6 -37.29 -16.48 25.94
CA GLN A 6 -37.34 -15.36 25.01
C GLN A 6 -36.53 -15.75 23.78
N GLY A 7 -37.21 -16.27 22.76
CA GLY A 7 -36.62 -16.53 21.46
C GLY A 7 -36.40 -15.22 20.69
N PHE A 8 -35.35 -15.19 19.90
CA PHE A 8 -35.06 -14.10 18.97
C PHE A 8 -36.08 -14.13 17.82
N THR A 9 -36.63 -12.98 17.43
CA THR A 9 -37.66 -12.91 16.39
C THR A 9 -37.03 -12.94 14.99
N LEU A 10 -37.75 -13.51 14.02
CA LEU A 10 -37.31 -13.48 12.61
C LEU A 10 -37.20 -12.06 12.07
N ILE A 11 -38.03 -11.14 12.56
CA ILE A 11 -37.98 -9.73 12.16
C ILE A 11 -36.73 -9.03 12.69
N GLU A 12 -36.29 -9.34 13.91
CA GLU A 12 -35.02 -8.85 14.44
C GLU A 12 -33.85 -9.36 13.59
N LEU A 13 -33.85 -10.63 13.16
CA LEU A 13 -32.75 -11.16 12.33
C LEU A 13 -32.71 -10.47 10.97
N LEU A 14 -33.88 -10.23 10.39
CA LEU A 14 -33.98 -9.60 9.07
C LEU A 14 -33.43 -8.16 9.09
N ILE A 15 -33.74 -7.38 10.14
CA ILE A 15 -33.21 -6.01 10.28
C ILE A 15 -31.70 -6.03 10.49
N VAL A 16 -31.18 -6.97 11.30
CA VAL A 16 -29.74 -7.10 11.54
C VAL A 16 -28.99 -7.40 10.24
N ILE A 17 -29.49 -8.35 9.44
CA ILE A 17 -28.87 -8.70 8.15
C ILE A 17 -28.92 -7.52 7.18
N ALA A 18 -30.04 -6.77 7.16
CA ALA A 18 -30.17 -5.59 6.32
C ALA A 18 -29.11 -4.52 6.66
N ILE A 19 -28.88 -4.24 7.95
CA ILE A 19 -27.87 -3.27 8.39
C ILE A 19 -26.45 -3.77 8.06
N ILE A 20 -26.14 -5.04 8.35
CA ILE A 20 -24.84 -5.64 8.02
C ILE A 20 -24.57 -5.58 6.51
N GLY A 21 -25.59 -5.82 5.68
CA GLY A 21 -25.48 -5.73 4.22
C GLY A 21 -25.06 -4.33 3.74
N ILE A 22 -25.67 -3.27 4.30
CA ILE A 22 -25.31 -1.89 3.98
C ILE A 22 -23.88 -1.56 4.41
N LEU A 23 -23.51 -1.95 5.65
CA LEU A 23 -22.16 -1.71 6.17
C LEU A 23 -21.10 -2.46 5.35
N ALA A 24 -21.35 -3.73 5.01
CA ALA A 24 -20.42 -4.55 4.24
C ALA A 24 -20.16 -4.00 2.84
N ALA A 25 -21.18 -3.43 2.17
CA ALA A 25 -21.05 -2.85 0.84
C ALA A 25 -20.03 -1.69 0.79
N VAL A 26 -19.89 -0.92 1.87
CA VAL A 26 -18.93 0.19 1.96
C VAL A 26 -17.62 -0.27 2.61
N ALA A 27 -17.70 -1.11 3.64
CA ALA A 27 -16.54 -1.53 4.43
C ALA A 27 -15.59 -2.44 3.64
N LEU A 28 -16.10 -3.36 2.82
CA LEU A 28 -15.27 -4.28 2.04
C LEU A 28 -14.32 -3.57 1.06
N PRO A 29 -14.79 -2.70 0.14
CA PRO A 29 -13.88 -2.01 -0.78
C PRO A 29 -12.90 -1.08 -0.05
N ALA A 30 -13.35 -0.41 1.01
CA ALA A 30 -12.48 0.46 1.82
C ALA A 30 -11.38 -0.34 2.54
N TYR A 31 -11.71 -1.50 3.09
CA TYR A 31 -10.75 -2.38 3.76
C TYR A 31 -9.73 -2.97 2.78
N SER A 32 -10.17 -3.40 1.59
CA SER A 32 -9.23 -3.90 0.57
C SER A 32 -8.23 -2.83 0.11
N ASP A 33 -8.70 -1.59 -0.12
CA ASP A 33 -7.81 -0.48 -0.48
C ASP A 33 -6.82 -0.14 0.65
N TYR A 34 -7.27 -0.21 1.91
CA TYR A 34 -6.39 -0.02 3.06
C TYR A 34 -5.27 -1.06 3.14
N ILE A 35 -5.60 -2.34 2.97
CA ILE A 35 -4.60 -3.43 2.97
C ILE A 35 -3.62 -3.25 1.81
N SER A 36 -4.11 -2.94 0.62
CA SER A 36 -3.23 -2.69 -0.53
C SER A 36 -2.27 -1.51 -0.31
N LYS A 37 -2.73 -0.42 0.33
CA LYS A 37 -1.85 0.70 0.70
C LYS A 37 -0.82 0.33 1.75
N ALA A 38 -1.21 -0.48 2.74
CA ALA A 38 -0.29 -1.00 3.76
C ALA A 38 0.79 -1.89 3.13
N ASN A 39 0.41 -2.77 2.20
CA ASN A 39 1.32 -3.63 1.46
C ASN A 39 2.27 -2.83 0.56
N GLY A 40 1.77 -1.76 -0.07
CA GLY A 40 2.62 -0.82 -0.80
C GLY A 40 3.66 -0.14 0.09
N SER A 41 3.27 0.28 1.30
CA SER A 41 4.21 0.85 2.27
C SER A 41 5.25 -0.17 2.75
N ALA A 42 4.86 -1.44 2.91
CA ALA A 42 5.78 -2.52 3.28
C ALA A 42 6.78 -2.79 2.15
N ALA A 43 6.31 -2.88 0.92
CA ALA A 43 7.14 -3.00 -0.28
C ALA A 43 8.14 -1.85 -0.40
N LEU A 44 7.71 -0.59 -0.16
CA LEU A 44 8.61 0.55 -0.16
C LEU A 44 9.67 0.46 0.95
N SER A 45 9.32 -0.06 2.12
CA SER A 45 10.27 -0.26 3.22
C SER A 45 11.32 -1.31 2.90
N GLU A 46 10.98 -2.33 2.13
CA GLU A 46 11.93 -3.36 1.69
C GLU A 46 12.98 -2.76 0.74
N LEU A 47 12.56 -1.88 -0.16
CA LEU A 47 13.45 -1.18 -1.10
C LEU A 47 14.30 -0.07 -0.46
N ALA A 48 14.08 0.26 0.81
CA ALA A 48 14.83 1.32 1.49
C ALA A 48 16.34 1.00 1.59
N GLY A 49 16.68 -0.29 1.74
CA GLY A 49 18.06 -0.76 1.75
C GLY A 49 18.74 -0.56 0.39
N ASP A 50 18.09 -0.98 -0.69
CA ASP A 50 18.59 -0.83 -2.06
C ASP A 50 18.82 0.65 -2.41
N LYS A 51 17.88 1.50 -2.01
CA LYS A 51 18.00 2.95 -2.16
C LYS A 51 19.24 3.49 -1.45
N LEU A 52 19.46 3.10 -0.19
CA LEU A 52 20.63 3.54 0.56
C LEU A 52 21.94 3.07 -0.08
N THR A 53 21.98 1.82 -0.55
CA THR A 53 23.16 1.29 -1.24
C THR A 53 23.48 2.09 -2.50
N ALA A 54 22.48 2.36 -3.35
CA ALA A 54 22.66 3.17 -4.56
C ALA A 54 23.18 4.59 -4.24
N GLU A 55 22.64 5.22 -3.19
CA GLU A 55 23.11 6.53 -2.73
C GLU A 55 24.57 6.50 -2.25
N THR A 56 24.97 5.44 -1.52
CA THR A 56 26.35 5.31 -1.03
C THR A 56 27.35 5.04 -2.15
N GLU A 57 26.99 4.22 -3.14
CA GLU A 57 27.86 3.93 -4.29
C GLU A 57 28.11 5.18 -5.13
N TYR A 58 27.07 6.01 -5.31
CA TYR A 58 27.23 7.27 -6.02
C TYR A 58 28.20 8.22 -5.30
N VAL A 59 28.06 8.37 -3.97
CA VAL A 59 28.90 9.28 -3.18
C VAL A 59 30.36 8.84 -3.16
N ILE A 60 30.62 7.53 -3.09
CA ILE A 60 31.98 7.00 -2.95
C ILE A 60 32.68 6.85 -4.31
N ASN A 61 31.99 6.28 -5.29
CA ASN A 61 32.60 5.88 -6.57
C ASN A 61 32.23 6.79 -7.74
N GLY A 62 31.24 7.68 -7.58
CA GLY A 62 30.72 8.52 -8.68
C GLY A 62 29.99 7.73 -9.77
N THR A 63 29.62 6.48 -9.50
CA THR A 63 28.90 5.61 -10.45
C THR A 63 27.47 6.09 -10.63
N ASP A 64 27.04 6.31 -11.86
CA ASP A 64 25.67 6.74 -12.16
C ASP A 64 24.64 5.87 -11.41
N PRO A 65 23.86 6.45 -10.48
CA PRO A 65 22.88 5.73 -9.70
C PRO A 65 21.61 5.43 -10.50
N SER A 66 21.56 5.70 -11.82
CA SER A 66 20.40 5.42 -12.67
C SER A 66 20.08 3.92 -12.69
N THR A 67 19.20 3.50 -11.81
CA THR A 67 18.82 2.09 -11.66
C THR A 67 17.34 2.00 -11.33
N THR A 68 16.77 0.83 -11.54
CA THR A 68 15.37 0.56 -11.20
C THR A 68 15.30 -0.63 -10.27
N TYR A 69 14.75 -0.40 -9.07
CA TYR A 69 14.45 -1.43 -8.08
C TYR A 69 12.95 -1.66 -8.04
N ALA A 70 12.54 -2.92 -7.90
CA ALA A 70 11.13 -3.25 -7.77
C ALA A 70 10.92 -4.44 -6.84
N THR A 71 9.91 -4.34 -5.99
CA THR A 71 9.40 -5.45 -5.18
C THR A 71 7.89 -5.51 -5.28
N THR A 72 7.32 -6.66 -4.93
CA THR A 72 5.87 -6.89 -4.92
C THR A 72 5.48 -7.57 -3.62
N VAL A 73 4.59 -6.94 -2.86
CA VAL A 73 4.00 -7.50 -1.64
C VAL A 73 2.50 -7.65 -1.86
N ASP A 74 1.99 -8.88 -1.79
CA ASP A 74 0.57 -9.22 -1.95
C ASP A 74 -0.09 -8.53 -3.17
N GLY A 75 0.57 -8.64 -4.32
CA GLY A 75 0.09 -8.10 -5.60
C GLY A 75 0.31 -6.59 -5.80
N VAL A 76 0.83 -5.89 -4.79
CA VAL A 76 1.17 -4.46 -4.88
C VAL A 76 2.63 -4.32 -5.31
N LYS A 77 2.84 -4.03 -6.59
CA LYS A 77 4.17 -3.75 -7.14
C LYS A 77 4.55 -2.30 -6.86
N VAL A 78 5.70 -2.10 -6.23
CA VAL A 78 6.37 -0.81 -6.04
C VAL A 78 7.64 -0.80 -6.86
N THR A 79 7.89 0.29 -7.58
CA THR A 79 9.09 0.48 -8.39
C THR A 79 9.73 1.82 -8.03
N LEU A 80 10.99 1.77 -7.64
CA LEU A 80 11.83 2.93 -7.40
C LEU A 80 12.81 3.07 -8.56
N THR A 81 12.79 4.21 -9.22
CA THR A 81 13.80 4.58 -10.21
C THR A 81 14.59 5.75 -9.68
N SER A 82 15.91 5.57 -9.57
CA SER A 82 16.85 6.65 -9.31
C SER A 82 17.30 7.27 -10.62
N ASP A 83 17.54 8.58 -10.59
CA ASP A 83 18.11 9.35 -11.69
C ASP A 83 18.93 10.52 -11.10
N ILE A 84 19.83 11.10 -11.88
CA ILE A 84 20.62 12.25 -11.45
C ILE A 84 19.87 13.54 -11.81
N ALA A 85 19.78 14.49 -10.87
CA ALA A 85 19.22 15.80 -11.15
C ALA A 85 20.14 16.63 -12.08
N THR A 86 19.66 17.79 -12.51
CA THR A 86 20.52 18.77 -13.21
C THR A 86 21.75 19.20 -12.40
N ASP A 87 21.67 19.12 -11.06
CA ASP A 87 22.85 19.18 -10.19
C ASP A 87 23.36 17.74 -10.01
N PRO A 88 24.58 17.42 -10.46
CA PRO A 88 25.12 16.08 -10.34
C PRO A 88 25.16 15.60 -8.89
N LYS A 89 25.15 16.46 -7.87
CA LYS A 89 25.18 16.00 -6.46
C LYS A 89 23.83 15.57 -5.90
N VAL A 90 22.75 15.62 -6.68
CA VAL A 90 21.40 15.32 -6.22
C VAL A 90 20.83 14.11 -6.95
N ILE A 91 20.43 13.09 -6.20
CA ILE A 91 19.71 11.92 -6.73
C ILE A 91 18.20 12.17 -6.61
N ILE A 92 17.49 11.98 -7.71
CA ILE A 92 16.03 12.03 -7.76
C ILE A 92 15.51 10.60 -7.66
N TRP A 93 14.58 10.37 -6.74
CA TRP A 93 13.88 9.10 -6.61
C TRP A 93 12.45 9.24 -7.08
N THR A 94 12.10 8.47 -8.10
CA THR A 94 10.72 8.36 -8.60
C THR A 94 10.14 7.04 -8.12
N CYS A 95 9.08 7.12 -7.31
CA CYS A 95 8.32 5.94 -6.89
C CYS A 95 7.07 5.80 -7.75
N THR A 96 6.83 4.61 -8.29
CA THR A 96 5.64 4.26 -9.06
C THR A 96 5.04 2.94 -8.56
N THR A 97 3.73 2.77 -8.77
CA THR A 97 2.99 1.59 -8.33
C THR A 97 2.03 1.12 -9.41
N ASN A 98 1.59 -0.13 -9.30
CA ASN A 98 0.58 -0.70 -10.21
C ASN A 98 -0.86 -0.27 -9.84
N GLY A 99 -1.14 1.04 -9.85
CA GLY A 99 -2.51 1.56 -9.64
C GLY A 99 -2.87 1.93 -8.21
N ILE A 100 -1.98 1.77 -7.24
CA ILE A 100 -2.27 1.94 -5.81
C ILE A 100 -1.41 3.06 -5.25
N ALA A 101 -1.98 4.24 -5.07
CA ALA A 101 -1.28 5.38 -4.47
C ALA A 101 -1.29 5.30 -2.94
N PHE A 102 -0.15 5.56 -2.31
CA PHE A 102 -0.03 5.62 -0.86
C PHE A 102 0.94 6.72 -0.43
N LYS A 103 1.06 6.96 0.88
CA LYS A 103 1.92 8.03 1.40
C LYS A 103 3.38 7.76 0.99
N ASN A 104 4.09 8.78 0.50
CA ASN A 104 5.47 8.72 0.04
C ASN A 104 5.72 7.91 -1.25
N CYS A 105 4.67 7.45 -1.93
CA CYS A 105 4.78 6.88 -3.28
C CYS A 105 3.54 7.23 -4.11
N ALA A 106 3.72 8.09 -5.12
CA ALA A 106 2.63 8.51 -5.98
C ALA A 106 2.37 7.50 -7.10
N PHE A 107 1.14 7.50 -7.61
CA PHE A 107 0.79 6.78 -8.84
C PHE A 107 1.32 7.53 -10.06
N LYS A 108 1.81 6.81 -11.08
CA LYS A 108 2.21 7.38 -12.38
C LYS A 108 1.42 6.66 -13.48
N ILE A 109 0.69 7.44 -14.26
CA ILE A 109 -0.21 7.02 -15.35
C ILE A 109 0.61 6.45 -16.52
#